data_AF-A0ABD3F3M5-F1
#
_entry.id   AF-A0ABD3F3M5-F1
#
_cell.length_a   1.000
_cell.length_b   1.000
_cell.length_c   1.000
_cell.angle_alpha   90.00
_cell.angle_beta   90.00
_cell.angle_gamma   90.00
#
_symmetry.space_group_name_H-M   'P 1'
#
loop_
_entity.id
_entity.type
_entity.pdbx_description
1 polymer ?
#
loop_
_entity_poly.entity_id
_entity_poly.type
_entity_poly.pdbx_seq_one_letter_code
_entity_poly.pdbx_strand_id
1 'polypeptide(L)'
;MQNRCTLFIRIAAMVDYKGQARAETLLVACFVVICTPAWIYGYFQQDFTYPLQAWMAATVVSALLVLPNWPIYNRNPIKWMPSAMYVKKKTS
;
A
#
# COMPACT_ATOMS: atom_id res chain seq x y z
N MET A 1 -6.95 31.48 0.16
CA MET A 1 -6.84 30.35 1.12
C MET A 1 -7.89 29.24 0.93
N GLN A 2 -8.89 29.40 0.04
CA GLN A 2 -9.94 28.40 -0.26
C GLN A 2 -9.42 27.13 -0.99
N ASN A 3 -8.41 27.26 -1.86
CA ASN A 3 -8.01 26.20 -2.80
C ASN A 3 -7.15 25.08 -2.19
N ARG A 4 -6.48 25.34 -1.07
CA ARG A 4 -5.71 24.32 -0.34
C ARG A 4 -6.62 23.33 0.38
N CYS A 5 -7.72 23.81 0.98
CA CYS A 5 -8.68 22.95 1.70
C CYS A 5 -9.41 21.98 0.75
N THR A 6 -9.76 22.41 -0.46
CA THR A 6 -10.39 21.52 -1.45
C THR A 6 -9.45 20.46 -2.01
N LEU A 7 -8.15 20.78 -2.14
CA LEU A 7 -7.15 19.81 -2.61
C LEU A 7 -6.94 18.69 -1.58
N PHE A 8 -6.81 19.04 -0.30
CA PHE A 8 -6.64 18.08 0.80
C PHE A 8 -7.88 17.19 0.99
N ILE A 9 -9.10 17.74 0.89
CA ILE A 9 -10.33 16.94 0.97
C ILE A 9 -10.45 15.96 -0.20
N ARG A 10 -9.98 16.32 -1.40
CA ARG A 10 -9.98 15.42 -2.57
C ARG A 10 -8.94 14.30 -2.48
N ILE A 11 -7.78 14.57 -1.89
CA ILE A 11 -6.73 13.56 -1.67
C ILE A 11 -7.18 12.57 -0.59
N ALA A 12 -7.75 13.06 0.51
CA ALA A 12 -8.23 12.21 1.60
C ALA A 12 -9.47 11.40 1.23
N ALA A 13 -10.31 11.91 0.33
CA ALA A 13 -11.47 11.17 -0.15
C ALA A 13 -11.04 9.94 -0.95
N MET A 14 -10.10 10.03 -1.89
CA MET A 14 -9.90 9.00 -2.92
C MET A 14 -8.91 7.85 -2.57
N VAL A 15 -8.92 7.32 -1.35
CA VAL A 15 -8.05 6.18 -0.99
C VAL A 15 -8.78 4.84 -1.21
N ASP A 16 -8.25 3.98 -2.09
CA ASP A 16 -8.76 2.61 -2.30
C ASP A 16 -8.29 1.66 -1.19
N TYR A 17 -9.14 1.49 -0.19
CA TYR A 17 -8.87 0.62 0.95
C TYR A 17 -8.69 -0.86 0.55
N LYS A 18 -9.44 -1.35 -0.45
CA LYS A 18 -9.36 -2.76 -0.88
C LYS A 18 -8.07 -3.03 -1.65
N GLY A 19 -7.70 -2.11 -2.55
CA GLY A 19 -6.42 -2.15 -3.24
C GLY A 19 -5.24 -2.09 -2.26
N GLN A 20 -5.32 -1.19 -1.29
CA GLN A 20 -4.31 -1.01 -0.25
C GLN A 20 -4.13 -2.25 0.64
N ALA A 21 -5.22 -2.86 1.13
CA ALA A 21 -5.13 -4.07 1.96
C ALA A 21 -4.48 -5.25 1.21
N ARG A 22 -4.76 -5.36 -0.10
CA ARG A 22 -4.14 -6.39 -0.95
C ARG A 22 -2.65 -6.14 -1.16
N ALA A 23 -2.27 -4.89 -1.39
CA ALA A 23 -0.88 -4.48 -1.50
C ALA A 23 -0.09 -4.77 -0.21
N GLU A 24 -0.68 -4.48 0.95
CA GLU A 24 -0.08 -4.78 2.26
C GLU A 24 0.11 -6.29 2.47
N THR A 25 -0.90 -7.10 2.12
CA THR A 25 -0.81 -8.57 2.23
C THR A 25 0.33 -9.12 1.37
N LEU A 26 0.50 -8.61 0.14
CA LEU A 26 1.59 -9.02 -0.76
C LEU A 26 2.96 -8.55 -0.24
N LEU A 27 3.03 -7.35 0.34
CA LEU A 27 4.26 -6.87 0.99
C LEU A 27 4.70 -7.84 2.09
N VAL A 28 3.80 -8.15 3.03
CA VAL A 28 4.11 -9.06 4.14
C VAL A 28 4.48 -10.44 3.62
N ALA A 29 3.74 -10.98 2.64
CA ALA A 29 4.05 -12.27 2.04
C ALA A 29 5.45 -12.29 1.41
N CYS A 30 5.84 -11.25 0.66
CA CYS A 30 7.19 -11.14 0.08
C CYS A 30 8.27 -11.10 1.16
N PHE A 31 8.09 -10.31 2.22
CA PHE A 31 9.06 -10.24 3.31
C PHE A 31 9.19 -11.57 4.03
N VAL A 32 8.09 -12.26 4.34
CA VAL A 32 8.14 -13.58 5.00
C VAL A 32 8.88 -14.60 4.13
N VAL A 33 8.54 -14.70 2.85
CA VAL A 33 9.16 -15.68 1.95
C VAL A 33 10.66 -15.44 1.77
N ILE A 34 11.12 -14.19 1.72
CA ILE A 34 12.54 -13.86 1.52
C ILE A 34 13.32 -13.87 2.84
N CYS A 35 12.75 -13.27 3.89
CA CYS A 35 13.47 -13.06 5.15
C CYS A 35 13.53 -14.32 6.00
N THR A 36 12.49 -15.17 6.03
CA THR A 36 12.49 -16.41 6.82
C THR A 36 13.67 -17.34 6.50
N PRO A 37 13.91 -17.74 5.23
CA PRO A 37 15.06 -18.61 4.92
C PRO A 37 16.41 -17.91 5.15
N ALA A 38 16.52 -16.61 4.86
CA ALA A 38 17.74 -15.85 5.10
C ALA A 38 18.07 -15.75 6.61
N TRP A 39 17.04 -15.63 7.45
CA TRP A 39 17.18 -15.65 8.91
C TRP A 39 17.65 -17.01 9.42
N ILE A 40 17.08 -18.11 8.92
CA ILE A 40 17.48 -19.46 9.29
C ILE A 40 18.95 -19.69 8.91
N TYR A 41 19.33 -19.34 7.68
CA TYR A 41 20.71 -19.47 7.21
C TYR A 41 21.68 -18.60 8.03
N GLY A 42 21.34 -17.32 8.25
CA GLY A 42 22.16 -16.41 9.06
C GLY A 42 22.33 -16.89 10.50
N TYR A 43 21.30 -17.53 11.08
CA TYR A 43 21.39 -18.14 12.39
C TYR A 43 22.42 -19.27 12.43
N PHE A 44 22.45 -20.17 11.45
CA PHE A 44 23.47 -21.22 11.40
C PHE A 44 24.88 -20.67 11.19
N GLN A 45 25.01 -19.63 10.37
CA GLN A 45 26.30 -19.00 10.10
C GLN A 45 26.77 -18.09 11.25
N GLN A 46 25.89 -17.79 12.22
CA GLN A 46 26.10 -16.82 13.31
C GLN A 46 26.46 -15.41 12.81
N ASP A 47 26.10 -15.10 11.56
CA ASP A 47 26.41 -13.85 10.88
C ASP A 47 25.13 -13.10 10.50
N PHE A 48 24.96 -11.90 11.06
CA PHE A 48 23.78 -11.06 10.83
C PHE A 48 23.78 -10.32 9.47
N THR A 49 24.89 -10.40 8.73
CA THR A 49 25.04 -9.76 7.42
C THR A 49 24.10 -10.37 6.37
N TYR A 50 23.88 -11.68 6.38
CA TYR A 50 23.00 -12.36 5.43
C TYR A 50 21.53 -11.96 5.58
N PRO A 51 20.91 -11.99 6.78
CA PRO A 51 19.56 -11.47 6.97
C PRO A 51 19.42 -10.00 6.56
N LEU A 52 20.42 -9.16 6.85
CA LEU A 52 20.40 -7.74 6.47
C LEU A 52 20.39 -7.54 4.95
N GLN A 53 21.23 -8.26 4.21
CA GLN A 53 21.23 -8.20 2.75
C GLN A 53 19.90 -8.68 2.16
N ALA A 54 19.33 -9.75 2.70
CA ALA A 54 18.02 -10.24 2.29
C ALA A 54 16.91 -9.22 2.58
N TRP A 55 17.00 -8.49 3.70
CA TRP A 55 16.02 -7.45 4.06
C TRP A 55 16.09 -6.25 3.10
N MET A 56 17.30 -5.82 2.72
CA MET A 56 17.51 -4.79 1.70
C MET A 56 16.97 -5.23 0.34
N ALA A 57 17.23 -6.47 -0.07
CA ALA A 57 16.69 -7.03 -1.31
C ALA A 57 15.16 -7.12 -1.27
N ALA A 58 14.57 -7.61 -0.18
CA ALA A 58 13.12 -7.69 0.01
C ALA A 58 12.46 -6.29 -0.04
N THR A 59 13.13 -5.26 0.50
CA THR A 59 12.65 -3.88 0.46
C THR A 59 12.58 -3.36 -0.98
N VAL A 60 13.63 -3.56 -1.78
CA VAL A 60 13.62 -3.13 -3.20
C VAL A 60 12.56 -3.88 -3.99
N VAL A 61 12.46 -5.20 -3.81
CA VAL A 61 11.49 -6.05 -4.52
C VAL A 61 10.05 -5.69 -4.15
N SER A 62 9.75 -5.54 -2.84
CA SER A 62 8.42 -5.16 -2.37
C SER A 62 8.04 -3.73 -2.81
N ALA A 63 8.98 -2.79 -2.79
CA ALA A 63 8.77 -1.45 -3.30
C ALA A 63 8.36 -1.48 -4.78
N LEU A 64 9.03 -2.27 -5.62
CA LEU A 64 8.66 -2.43 -7.03
C LEU A 64 7.29 -3.12 -7.23
N LEU A 65 6.87 -3.99 -6.31
CA LEU A 65 5.58 -4.69 -6.39
C LEU A 65 4.39 -3.87 -5.87
N VAL A 66 4.63 -3.01 -4.88
CA VAL A 66 3.57 -2.29 -4.15
C VAL A 66 3.44 -0.84 -4.60
N LEU A 67 4.53 -0.17 -4.97
CA LEU A 67 4.49 1.25 -5.37
C LEU A 67 3.78 1.50 -6.70
N PRO A 68 3.98 0.71 -7.76
CA PRO A 68 3.22 0.93 -8.98
C PRO A 68 1.77 0.57 -8.71
N ASN A 69 0.84 1.44 -9.12
CA ASN A 69 -0.57 1.12 -9.12
C ASN A 69 -0.86 0.09 -10.22
N TRP A 70 -0.49 -1.18 -9.97
CA TRP A 70 -0.70 -2.26 -10.91
C TRP A 70 -2.19 -2.47 -11.15
N PRO A 71 -2.60 -2.82 -12.39
CA PRO A 71 -4.01 -3.07 -12.71
C PRO A 71 -4.63 -4.23 -11.90
N ILE A 72 -3.79 -5.03 -11.23
CA ILE A 72 -4.22 -6.08 -10.29
C ILE A 72 -4.92 -5.50 -9.05
N TYR A 73 -4.53 -4.30 -8.62
CA TYR A 73 -5.09 -3.63 -7.44
C TYR A 73 -6.37 -2.84 -7.76
N ASN A 74 -6.49 -2.30 -8.97
CA ASN A 74 -7.59 -1.42 -9.38
C ASN A 74 -8.78 -2.16 -10.01
N ARG A 75 -9.21 -3.28 -9.41
CA ARG A 75 -10.35 -4.08 -9.92
C ARG A 75 -11.71 -3.64 -9.38
N ASN A 76 -11.74 -2.78 -8.35
CA ASN A 76 -12.97 -2.35 -7.71
C ASN A 76 -13.09 -0.82 -7.79
N PRO A 77 -13.73 -0.26 -8.84
CA PRO A 77 -13.92 1.18 -8.93
C PRO A 77 -14.79 1.67 -7.75
N ILE A 78 -14.24 2.61 -6.97
CA ILE A 78 -14.94 3.17 -5.81
C ILE A 78 -16.08 4.06 -6.31
N LYS A 79 -17.33 3.64 -6.05
CA LYS A 79 -18.53 4.44 -6.34
C LYS A 79 -18.71 5.48 -5.24
N TRP A 80 -18.24 6.70 -5.48
CA TRP A 80 -18.46 7.84 -4.58
C TRP A 80 -19.95 8.16 -4.49
N MET A 81 -20.51 8.15 -3.28
CA MET A 81 -21.85 8.70 -3.03
C MET A 81 -21.80 10.23 -3.09
N PRO A 82 -22.86 10.89 -3.58
CA PRO A 82 -22.92 12.34 -3.61
C PRO A 82 -22.81 12.89 -2.19
N SER A 83 -22.03 13.96 -2.04
CA SER A 83 -21.87 14.60 -0.74
C SER A 83 -23.24 15.07 -0.20
N ALA A 84 -23.47 14.95 1.10
CA ALA A 84 -24.70 15.41 1.74
C ALA A 84 -25.00 16.90 1.43
N MET A 85 -23.95 17.69 1.20
CA MET A 85 -24.03 19.08 0.72
C MET A 85 -24.70 19.22 -0.65
N TYR A 86 -24.39 18.32 -1.60
CA TYR A 86 -25.03 18.31 -2.93
C TYR A 86 -26.52 17.96 -2.84
N VAL A 87 -26.87 17.00 -1.97
CA VAL A 87 -28.26 16.58 -1.75
C VAL A 87 -29.09 17.72 -1.18
N LYS A 88 -28.57 18.47 -0.19
CA LYS A 88 -29.32 19.57 0.44
C LYS A 88 -29.65 20.72 -0.53
N LYS A 89 -28.79 20.98 -1.52
CA LYS A 89 -28.97 22.08 -2.49
C LYS A 89 -30.04 21.78 -3.54
N LYS A 90 -30.34 20.51 -3.82
CA LYS A 90 -31.34 20.12 -4.83
C LYS A 90 -32.77 20.09 -4.26
N THR A 91 -32.91 20.01 -2.94
CA THR A 91 -34.19 19.90 -2.23
C THR A 91 -34.68 21.24 -1.67
N SER A 92 -33.90 22.31 -1.82
CA SER A 92 -34.26 23.69 -1.45
C SER A 92 -34.45 24.56 -2.67
#